data_AF-A0A7C7T6B5-F1
#
_entry.id   AF-A0A7C7T6B5-F1
#
_cell.length_a   1.000
_cell.length_b   1.000
_cell.length_c   1.000
_cell.angle_alpha   90.00
_cell.angle_beta   90.00
_cell.angle_gamma   90.00
#
_symmetry.space_group_name_H-M   'P 1'
#
loop_
_entity.id
_entity.type
_entity.pdbx_description
1 polymer ?
#
loop_
_entity_poly.entity_id
_entity_poly.type
_entity_poly.pdbx_seq_one_letter_code
_entity_poly.pdbx_strand_id
1 'polypeptide(L)'
;MINPEVIKQLEPFIVTSWHGHRNDSEIPAPVRIVWREKFAPQQQGRGPQRNQQSNVDLAVLNSKGQVVHWFDGMRHGPTREPLAQYTARELQRAARFLKVDDWPPRNRPVELPELDRSRGIRVFVSLQDNRMTAYQAPVVEVVPLAEQDWKLLDYPVKNRTVDASNLKTWLSEVYPPGVMERTDPRTKMAYKIDKIEGKLGLAAAGSNKDQRYAVLSGSVRFTDEGGDDFSYGGKLEVVLSYELDSVKVKTLRGVFEGIYPRVDRKQNRTRRLPLQAVFESL
;
A
#
# COMPACT_ATOMS: atom_id res chain seq x y z
N MET A 1 -8.87 22.23 -2.02
CA MET A 1 -7.66 23.04 -2.21
C MET A 1 -6.91 22.92 -0.91
N ILE A 2 -5.75 22.26 -0.93
CA ILE A 2 -4.92 22.08 0.27
C ILE A 2 -4.51 23.45 0.79
N ASN A 3 -4.63 23.67 2.10
CA ASN A 3 -4.26 24.92 2.74
C ASN A 3 -2.81 25.28 2.38
N PRO A 4 -2.54 26.48 1.82
CA PRO A 4 -1.18 26.91 1.48
C PRO A 4 -0.19 26.84 2.66
N GLU A 5 -0.66 26.99 3.90
CA GLU A 5 0.17 26.81 5.09
C GLU A 5 0.60 25.35 5.29
N VAL A 6 -0.25 24.38 4.95
CA VAL A 6 0.09 22.95 5.01
C VAL A 6 1.16 22.62 3.96
N ILE A 7 1.03 23.17 2.74
CA ILE A 7 2.05 23.02 1.69
C ILE A 7 3.39 23.62 2.14
N LYS A 8 3.37 24.83 2.71
CA LYS A 8 4.57 25.53 3.20
C LYS A 8 5.22 24.82 4.39
N GLN A 9 4.44 24.11 5.21
CA GLN A 9 4.95 23.31 6.31
C GLN A 9 5.39 21.89 5.89
N LEU A 10 4.95 21.40 4.72
CA LEU A 10 5.38 20.13 4.10
C LEU A 10 6.61 20.29 3.21
N GLU A 11 6.91 21.52 2.77
CA GLU A 11 8.12 21.91 2.02
C GLU A 11 9.44 21.30 2.55
N PRO A 12 9.65 21.08 3.87
CA PRO A 12 10.86 20.44 4.36
C PRO A 12 10.85 18.90 4.40
N PHE A 13 9.71 18.20 4.24
CA PHE A 13 9.67 16.73 4.15
C PHE A 13 8.64 16.22 3.16
N ILE A 14 9.14 15.78 2.03
CA ILE A 14 8.47 14.79 1.19
C ILE A 14 9.02 13.43 1.63
N VAL A 15 8.23 12.67 2.41
CA VAL A 15 8.51 11.25 2.60
C VAL A 15 7.89 10.52 1.41
N THR A 16 8.73 10.22 0.43
CA THR A 16 8.36 9.37 -0.71
C THR A 16 9.17 8.09 -0.62
N SER A 17 8.52 6.97 -0.86
CA SER A 17 9.20 5.70 -1.10
C SER A 17 9.28 5.46 -2.60
N TRP A 18 10.34 4.78 -3.02
CA TRP A 18 10.40 4.16 -4.34
C TRP A 18 10.87 2.72 -4.14
N HIS A 19 10.26 1.81 -4.88
CA HIS A 19 10.53 0.39 -4.81
C HIS A 19 10.97 -0.09 -6.20
N GLY A 20 12.16 -0.68 -6.27
CA GLY A 20 12.68 -1.25 -7.51
C GLY A 20 14.19 -1.51 -7.44
N HIS A 21 14.76 -1.98 -8.55
CA HIS A 21 16.17 -2.34 -8.63
C HIS A 21 17.05 -1.18 -9.13
N ARG A 22 18.34 -1.16 -8.79
CA ARG A 22 19.32 -0.15 -9.28
C ARG A 22 19.48 -0.06 -10.81
N ASN A 23 18.99 -1.07 -11.51
CA ASN A 23 19.02 -1.16 -12.97
C ASN A 23 17.62 -0.99 -13.58
N ASP A 24 16.62 -0.62 -12.80
CA ASP A 24 15.28 -0.36 -13.30
C ASP A 24 15.31 0.85 -14.25
N SER A 25 14.76 0.70 -15.45
CA SER A 25 14.71 1.76 -16.46
C SER A 25 13.82 2.92 -16.04
N GLU A 26 12.86 2.67 -15.15
CA GLU A 26 11.85 3.64 -14.72
C GLU A 26 12.22 4.39 -13.43
N ILE A 27 13.44 4.20 -12.90
CA ILE A 27 13.88 4.91 -11.68
C ILE A 27 13.71 6.42 -11.88
N PRO A 28 12.92 7.11 -11.03
CA PRO A 28 12.79 8.56 -11.10
C PRO A 28 14.16 9.24 -10.99
N ALA A 29 14.35 10.33 -11.74
CA ALA A 29 15.62 11.07 -11.73
C ALA A 29 16.10 11.46 -10.31
N PRO A 30 15.23 11.89 -9.36
CA PRO A 30 15.64 12.15 -7.99
C PRO A 30 16.24 10.94 -7.27
N VAL A 31 15.65 9.74 -7.45
CA VAL A 31 16.14 8.49 -6.84
C VAL A 31 17.52 8.11 -7.41
N ARG A 32 17.73 8.31 -8.72
CA ARG A 32 19.05 8.11 -9.35
C ARG A 32 20.12 9.05 -8.80
N ILE A 33 19.77 10.30 -8.48
CA ILE A 33 20.70 11.28 -7.89
C ILE A 33 21.14 10.81 -6.51
N VAL A 34 20.18 10.44 -5.65
CA VAL A 34 20.44 9.91 -4.30
C VAL A 34 21.38 8.69 -4.35
N TRP A 35 21.09 7.73 -5.23
CA TRP A 35 21.94 6.55 -5.38
C TRP A 35 23.32 6.87 -5.95
N ARG A 36 23.42 7.79 -6.91
CA ARG A 36 24.71 8.21 -7.45
C ARG A 36 25.59 8.85 -6.38
N GLU A 37 25.03 9.70 -5.53
CA GLU A 37 25.77 10.34 -4.43
C GLU A 37 26.17 9.33 -3.35
N LYS A 38 25.27 8.44 -2.96
CA LYS A 38 25.53 7.39 -1.98
C LYS A 38 26.64 6.43 -2.41
N PHE A 39 26.57 5.94 -3.65
CA PHE A 39 27.51 4.98 -4.22
C PHE A 39 28.65 5.63 -5.00
N ALA A 40 28.78 6.96 -4.93
CA ALA A 40 29.93 7.66 -5.47
C ALA A 40 31.21 7.09 -4.83
N PRO A 41 32.30 6.92 -5.59
CA PRO A 41 33.58 6.54 -5.01
C PRO A 41 33.97 7.58 -3.97
N GLN A 42 33.97 7.23 -2.67
CA GLN A 42 34.45 8.14 -1.64
C GLN A 42 35.95 8.40 -1.87
N GLN A 43 36.36 9.67 -1.90
CA GLN A 43 37.77 10.08 -2.01
C GLN A 43 38.65 9.61 -0.83
N GLN A 44 38.07 9.01 0.22
CA GLN A 44 38.78 8.48 1.38
C GLN A 44 38.92 6.96 1.33
N GLY A 45 39.78 6.45 0.46
CA GLY A 45 40.47 5.15 0.62
C GLY A 45 39.63 3.86 0.71
N ARG A 46 38.30 3.93 0.64
CA ARG A 46 37.42 2.76 0.54
C ARG A 46 37.04 2.62 -0.93
N GLY A 47 37.62 1.62 -1.58
CA GLY A 47 37.36 1.31 -2.99
C GLY A 47 35.86 1.18 -3.31
N PRO A 48 35.48 1.25 -4.59
CA PRO A 48 34.09 1.28 -5.00
C PRO A 48 33.35 0.08 -4.43
N GLN A 49 32.36 0.34 -3.56
CA GLN A 49 31.49 -0.69 -2.96
C GLN A 49 30.52 -1.25 -4.02
N ARG A 50 31.06 -1.92 -5.05
CA ARG A 50 30.30 -2.39 -6.23
C ARG A 50 29.14 -3.35 -5.88
N ASN A 51 29.15 -3.94 -4.68
CA ASN A 51 28.25 -5.03 -4.29
C ASN A 51 27.42 -4.78 -3.01
N GLN A 52 27.40 -3.57 -2.42
CA GLN A 52 26.48 -3.32 -1.31
C GLN A 52 25.06 -3.05 -1.85
N GLN A 53 24.23 -4.10 -1.89
CA GLN A 53 22.79 -3.96 -1.99
C GLN A 53 22.24 -3.60 -0.61
N SER A 54 21.41 -2.56 -0.55
CA SER A 54 20.62 -2.21 0.63
C SER A 54 19.18 -2.61 0.35
N ASN A 55 18.52 -3.22 1.34
CA ASN A 55 17.13 -3.66 1.19
C ASN A 55 16.15 -2.48 1.36
N VAL A 56 16.48 -1.54 2.23
CA VAL A 56 15.71 -0.30 2.44
C VAL A 56 16.71 0.83 2.62
N ASP A 57 16.70 1.77 1.67
CA ASP A 57 17.53 2.96 1.75
C ASP A 57 16.73 4.15 2.24
N LEU A 58 17.25 4.78 3.28
CA LEU A 58 16.71 6.04 3.78
C LEU A 58 17.71 7.13 3.45
N ALA A 59 17.26 8.07 2.61
CA ALA A 59 17.99 9.29 2.28
C ALA A 59 17.22 10.48 2.85
N VAL A 60 17.95 11.40 3.46
CA VAL A 60 17.40 12.62 4.05
C VAL A 60 17.88 13.78 3.21
N LEU A 61 16.92 14.56 2.72
CA LEU A 61 17.16 15.72 1.88
C LEU A 61 16.91 16.99 2.68
N ASN A 62 17.70 18.04 2.43
CA ASN A 62 17.39 19.38 2.94
C ASN A 62 16.33 20.07 2.07
N SER A 63 15.89 21.27 2.48
CA SER A 63 14.89 22.07 1.75
C SER A 63 15.30 22.49 0.33
N LYS A 64 16.58 22.33 -0.03
CA LYS A 64 17.08 22.56 -1.40
C LYS A 64 17.14 21.27 -2.24
N GLY A 65 16.63 20.15 -1.71
CA GLY A 65 16.66 18.85 -2.37
C GLY A 65 18.04 18.18 -2.40
N GLN A 66 18.98 18.61 -1.55
CA GLN A 66 20.33 18.01 -1.47
C GLN A 66 20.34 16.89 -0.44
N VAL A 67 20.98 15.77 -0.72
CA VAL A 67 21.15 14.68 0.25
C VAL A 67 22.10 15.14 1.35
N VAL A 68 21.63 15.15 2.60
CA VAL A 68 22.41 15.55 3.77
C VAL A 68 22.76 14.40 4.69
N HIS A 69 22.02 13.30 4.61
CA HIS A 69 22.33 12.05 5.31
C HIS A 69 21.73 10.87 4.55
N TRP A 70 22.34 9.70 4.66
CA TRP A 70 21.75 8.46 4.17
C TRP A 70 22.22 7.27 5.00
N PHE A 71 21.40 6.24 5.09
CA PHE A 71 21.72 5.01 5.80
C PHE A 71 20.84 3.83 5.32
N ASP A 72 21.30 2.61 5.60
CA ASP A 72 20.54 1.38 5.36
C ASP A 72 19.54 1.16 6.50
N GLY A 73 18.26 1.31 6.21
CA GLY A 73 17.15 1.19 7.17
C GLY A 73 16.87 -0.24 7.63
N MET A 74 17.54 -1.26 7.06
CA MET A 74 17.44 -2.67 7.45
C MET A 74 18.74 -3.20 8.08
N ARG A 75 19.67 -2.31 8.46
CA ARG A 75 20.94 -2.68 9.11
C ARG A 75 20.79 -2.70 10.63
N HIS A 76 21.30 -3.76 11.27
CA HIS A 76 21.48 -3.77 12.72
C HIS A 76 22.68 -2.89 13.10
N GLY A 77 22.54 -2.11 14.17
CA GLY A 77 23.63 -1.26 14.64
C GLY A 77 24.87 -2.06 15.07
N PRO A 78 26.02 -1.39 15.27
CA PRO A 78 27.29 -2.04 15.62
C PRO A 78 27.24 -2.95 16.86
N THR A 79 26.22 -2.81 17.70
CA THR A 79 26.08 -3.45 19.03
C THR A 79 24.78 -4.27 19.18
N ARG A 80 24.30 -4.94 18.13
CA ARG A 80 22.99 -5.65 18.12
C ARG A 80 21.80 -4.75 18.47
N GLU A 81 21.95 -3.46 18.22
CA GLU A 81 20.89 -2.48 18.38
C GLU A 81 19.68 -2.89 17.53
N PRO A 82 18.46 -2.92 18.12
CA PRO A 82 17.23 -3.16 17.39
C PRO A 82 17.06 -2.19 16.21
N LEU A 83 16.49 -2.69 15.12
CA LEU A 83 16.34 -1.92 13.88
C LEU A 83 15.69 -0.55 14.09
N ALA A 84 14.62 -0.50 14.88
CA ALA A 84 13.92 0.76 15.18
C ALA A 84 14.81 1.78 15.89
N GLN A 85 15.67 1.33 16.82
CA GLN A 85 16.58 2.20 17.56
C GLN A 85 17.72 2.70 16.65
N TYR A 86 18.27 1.82 15.82
CA TYR A 86 19.25 2.19 14.81
C TYR A 86 18.70 3.26 13.87
N THR A 87 17.51 3.04 13.31
CA THR A 87 16.85 3.99 12.40
C THR A 87 16.56 5.32 13.10
N ALA A 88 16.03 5.29 14.34
CA ALA A 88 15.80 6.50 15.11
C ALA A 88 17.09 7.30 15.36
N ARG A 89 18.20 6.62 15.68
CA ARG A 89 19.51 7.28 15.86
C ARG A 89 20.01 7.91 14.57
N GLU A 90 19.93 7.20 13.44
CA GLU A 90 20.37 7.75 12.16
C GLU A 90 19.50 8.95 11.73
N LEU A 91 18.19 8.93 12.00
CA LEU A 91 17.32 10.10 11.79
C LEU A 91 17.68 11.26 12.73
N GLN A 92 18.01 11.00 13.99
CA GLN A 92 18.50 12.04 14.92
C GLN A 92 19.82 12.66 14.45
N ARG A 93 20.73 11.85 13.86
CA ARG A 93 21.94 12.37 13.21
C ARG A 93 21.60 13.25 12.03
N ALA A 94 20.67 12.80 11.17
CA ALA A 94 20.21 13.55 10.02
C ALA A 94 19.61 14.91 10.41
N ALA A 95 18.83 14.96 11.49
CA ALA A 95 18.20 16.17 12.00
C ALA A 95 19.21 17.29 12.29
N ARG A 96 20.43 16.95 12.72
CA ARG A 96 21.51 17.93 12.95
C ARG A 96 21.96 18.62 11.66
N PHE A 97 21.95 17.91 10.54
CA PHE A 97 22.29 18.47 9.22
C PHE A 97 21.13 19.29 8.62
N LEU A 98 19.92 19.07 9.12
CA LEU A 98 18.71 19.79 8.72
C LEU A 98 18.48 21.09 9.51
N LYS A 99 19.25 21.35 10.58
CA LYS A 99 19.13 22.54 11.45
C LYS A 99 17.67 22.75 11.94
N VAL A 100 17.10 21.70 12.52
CA VAL A 100 15.68 21.57 12.88
C VAL A 100 15.32 22.26 14.22
N ASP A 101 16.29 22.91 14.87
CA ASP A 101 16.22 23.29 16.29
C ASP A 101 15.13 24.35 16.62
N ASP A 102 14.58 25.05 15.61
CA ASP A 102 13.59 26.12 15.79
C ASP A 102 12.15 25.74 15.38
N TRP A 103 11.83 24.44 15.28
CA TRP A 103 10.52 24.06 14.74
C TRP A 103 9.42 23.96 15.79
N PRO A 104 8.21 24.47 15.47
CA PRO A 104 7.08 24.36 16.36
C PRO A 104 6.73 22.89 16.62
N PRO A 105 6.24 22.55 17.82
CA PRO A 105 5.83 21.19 18.17
C PRO A 105 4.83 20.67 17.13
N ARG A 106 5.11 19.48 16.60
CA ARG A 106 4.27 18.83 15.59
C ARG A 106 3.00 18.26 16.22
N ASN A 107 1.92 19.02 16.17
CA ASN A 107 0.58 18.44 16.18
C ASN A 107 0.13 18.28 14.73
N ARG A 108 0.55 17.20 14.07
CA ARG A 108 -0.08 16.78 12.81
C ARG A 108 -0.84 15.49 13.06
N PRO A 109 -2.18 15.52 13.04
CA PRO A 109 -2.92 14.27 12.95
C PRO A 109 -2.45 13.55 11.67
N VAL A 110 -2.28 12.23 11.76
CA VAL A 110 -2.11 11.40 10.57
C VAL A 110 -3.43 11.47 9.81
N GLU A 111 -3.42 12.10 8.65
CA GLU A 111 -4.59 12.18 7.78
C GLU A 111 -4.55 11.03 6.77
N LEU A 112 -5.71 10.45 6.51
CA LEU A 112 -5.85 9.43 5.47
C LEU A 112 -5.71 10.10 4.10
N PRO A 113 -5.15 9.40 3.09
CA PRO A 113 -5.14 9.91 1.74
C PRO A 113 -6.58 10.11 1.24
N GLU A 114 -6.84 11.27 0.64
CA GLU A 114 -8.12 11.67 0.05
C GLU A 114 -8.04 11.65 -1.47
N LEU A 115 -9.17 11.39 -2.15
CA LEU A 115 -9.27 11.63 -3.60
C LEU A 115 -9.51 13.11 -3.84
N ASP A 116 -8.66 13.75 -4.65
CA ASP A 116 -8.95 15.09 -5.15
C ASP A 116 -10.20 15.03 -6.05
N ARG A 117 -11.37 15.34 -5.46
CA ARG A 117 -12.68 15.57 -6.12
C ARG A 117 -13.23 14.39 -6.95
N SER A 118 -12.63 13.21 -6.86
CA SER A 118 -13.02 12.03 -7.64
C SER A 118 -13.73 11.01 -6.76
N ARG A 119 -14.80 10.41 -7.30
CA ARG A 119 -15.57 9.37 -6.61
C ARG A 119 -14.82 8.05 -6.70
N GLY A 120 -14.59 7.39 -5.58
CA GLY A 120 -13.78 6.16 -5.55
C GLY A 120 -13.88 5.44 -4.21
N ILE A 121 -12.92 4.57 -3.94
CA ILE A 121 -12.85 3.84 -2.67
C ILE A 121 -11.44 3.89 -2.07
N ARG A 122 -11.37 3.88 -0.73
CA ARG A 122 -10.17 3.53 0.02
C ARG A 122 -10.17 2.04 0.30
N VAL A 123 -8.99 1.42 0.17
CA VAL A 123 -8.75 0.01 0.46
C VAL A 123 -7.66 -0.08 1.52
N PHE A 124 -8.03 -0.57 2.71
CA PHE A 124 -7.10 -0.81 3.81
C PHE A 124 -6.73 -2.27 3.81
N VAL A 125 -5.48 -2.62 3.52
CA VAL A 125 -5.05 -4.02 3.48
C VAL A 125 -4.03 -4.31 4.55
N SER A 126 -4.27 -5.37 5.31
CA SER A 126 -3.40 -5.79 6.41
C SER A 126 -3.16 -7.30 6.36
N LEU A 127 -1.93 -7.69 6.70
CA LEU A 127 -1.54 -9.08 6.81
C LEU A 127 -1.35 -9.41 8.30
N GLN A 128 -2.25 -10.22 8.84
CA GLN A 128 -2.27 -10.54 10.27
C GLN A 128 -1.25 -11.65 10.57
N ASP A 129 0.04 -11.30 10.61
CA ASP A 129 1.11 -12.21 11.04
C ASP A 129 1.73 -11.73 12.36
N ASN A 130 1.52 -12.47 13.44
CA ASN A 130 2.07 -12.17 14.76
C ASN A 130 3.60 -12.16 14.81
N ARG A 131 4.28 -12.75 13.81
CA ARG A 131 5.75 -12.69 13.69
C ARG A 131 6.25 -11.43 12.98
N MET A 132 5.33 -10.69 12.38
CA MET A 132 5.61 -9.55 11.51
C MET A 132 4.71 -8.38 11.91
N THR A 133 4.86 -7.89 13.14
CA THR A 133 3.99 -6.84 13.71
C THR A 133 3.92 -5.59 12.85
N ALA A 134 5.00 -5.22 12.15
CA ALA A 134 5.01 -4.08 11.22
C ALA A 134 4.01 -4.22 10.06
N TYR A 135 3.62 -5.45 9.71
CA TYR A 135 2.75 -5.78 8.59
C TYR A 135 1.26 -5.83 8.99
N GLN A 136 0.98 -5.70 10.29
CA GLN A 136 -0.36 -5.53 10.82
C GLN A 136 -0.86 -4.10 10.62
N ALA A 137 0.04 -3.13 10.43
CA ALA A 137 -0.33 -1.78 10.04
C ALA A 137 -0.93 -1.83 8.61
N PRO A 138 -2.15 -1.32 8.39
CA PRO A 138 -2.76 -1.39 7.09
C PRO A 138 -2.03 -0.48 6.10
N VAL A 139 -1.81 -0.99 4.89
CA VAL A 139 -1.52 -0.15 3.73
C VAL A 139 -2.84 0.40 3.21
N VAL A 140 -2.87 1.69 2.91
CA VAL A 140 -4.09 2.37 2.44
C VAL A 140 -3.89 2.75 0.98
N GLU A 141 -4.65 2.09 0.12
CA GLU A 141 -4.72 2.41 -1.31
C GLU A 141 -5.97 3.24 -1.59
N VAL A 142 -5.88 4.10 -2.58
CA VAL A 142 -6.99 4.96 -3.00
C VAL A 142 -7.27 4.72 -4.48
N VAL A 143 -8.45 4.19 -4.77
CA VAL A 143 -8.84 3.74 -6.11
C VAL A 143 -9.94 4.63 -6.66
N PRO A 144 -9.67 5.45 -7.69
CA PRO A 144 -10.73 6.17 -8.39
C PRO A 144 -11.61 5.17 -9.15
N LEU A 145 -12.93 5.35 -9.09
CA LEU A 145 -13.89 4.49 -9.79
C LEU A 145 -14.65 5.29 -10.84
N ALA A 146 -14.66 4.79 -12.06
CA ALA A 146 -15.45 5.36 -13.15
C ALA A 146 -16.94 5.03 -12.96
N GLU A 147 -17.82 5.73 -13.69
CA GLU A 147 -19.27 5.47 -13.62
C GLU A 147 -19.63 4.00 -13.96
N GLN A 148 -18.86 3.37 -14.85
CA GLN A 148 -19.05 1.97 -15.24
C GLN A 148 -18.74 1.01 -14.09
N ASP A 149 -17.72 1.27 -13.29
CA ASP A 149 -17.39 0.46 -12.10
C ASP A 149 -18.55 0.51 -11.08
N TRP A 150 -19.09 1.71 -10.85
CA TRP A 150 -20.24 1.91 -9.96
C TRP A 150 -21.51 1.25 -10.47
N LYS A 151 -21.74 1.27 -11.78
CA LYS A 151 -22.94 0.69 -12.41
C LYS A 151 -23.06 -0.82 -12.18
N LEU A 152 -21.93 -1.53 -12.03
CA LEU A 152 -21.94 -2.94 -11.67
C LEU A 152 -22.62 -3.19 -10.31
N LEU A 153 -22.61 -2.17 -9.44
CA LEU A 153 -23.13 -2.19 -8.07
C LEU A 153 -24.49 -1.48 -7.93
N ASP A 154 -25.15 -1.12 -9.03
CA ASP A 154 -26.49 -0.52 -9.00
C ASP A 154 -27.49 -1.40 -8.24
N TYR A 155 -28.45 -0.74 -7.59
CA TYR A 155 -29.43 -1.37 -6.70
C TYR A 155 -30.13 -2.56 -7.38
N PRO A 156 -30.08 -3.75 -6.78
CA PRO A 156 -30.72 -4.94 -7.35
C PRO A 156 -32.23 -4.92 -7.11
N VAL A 157 -33.03 -4.66 -8.16
CA VAL A 157 -34.49 -4.89 -8.11
C VAL A 157 -34.80 -6.38 -7.92
N LYS A 158 -33.95 -7.25 -8.47
CA LYS A 158 -33.93 -8.70 -8.23
C LYS A 158 -32.52 -9.13 -7.89
N ASN A 159 -32.41 -10.19 -7.10
CA ASN A 159 -31.12 -10.82 -6.82
C ASN A 159 -30.41 -11.15 -8.14
N ARG A 160 -29.14 -10.76 -8.24
CA ARG A 160 -28.32 -11.02 -9.43
C ARG A 160 -26.90 -11.39 -9.03
N THR A 161 -26.20 -12.01 -9.96
CA THR A 161 -24.79 -12.35 -9.79
C THR A 161 -23.91 -11.28 -10.46
N VAL A 162 -22.88 -10.85 -9.75
CA VAL A 162 -21.78 -10.04 -10.28
C VAL A 162 -20.55 -10.93 -10.37
N ASP A 163 -19.95 -11.01 -11.56
CA ASP A 163 -18.66 -11.69 -11.71
C ASP A 163 -17.57 -10.86 -11.04
N ALA A 164 -16.77 -11.47 -10.17
CA ALA A 164 -15.71 -10.78 -9.43
C ALA A 164 -14.64 -10.20 -10.36
N SER A 165 -14.44 -10.77 -11.55
CA SER A 165 -13.51 -10.24 -12.56
C SER A 165 -13.90 -8.83 -13.01
N ASN A 166 -15.19 -8.48 -13.01
CA ASN A 166 -15.66 -7.14 -13.37
C ASN A 166 -15.32 -6.10 -12.29
N LEU A 167 -14.93 -6.51 -11.08
CA LEU A 167 -14.56 -5.62 -9.97
C LEU A 167 -13.03 -5.47 -9.83
N LYS A 168 -12.28 -5.87 -10.87
CA LYS A 168 -10.81 -5.86 -10.88
C LYS A 168 -10.20 -4.49 -10.55
N THR A 169 -10.86 -3.40 -10.93
CA THR A 169 -10.37 -2.03 -10.69
C THR A 169 -9.95 -1.80 -9.23
N TRP A 170 -10.70 -2.33 -8.27
CA TRP A 170 -10.41 -2.12 -6.85
C TRP A 170 -10.09 -3.41 -6.09
N LEU A 171 -10.56 -4.57 -6.55
CA LEU A 171 -10.16 -5.84 -5.95
C LEU A 171 -8.70 -6.21 -6.23
N SER A 172 -8.06 -5.61 -7.25
CA SER A 172 -6.62 -5.75 -7.49
C SER A 172 -5.76 -5.24 -6.33
N GLU A 173 -6.30 -4.35 -5.49
CA GLU A 173 -5.59 -3.79 -4.34
C GLU A 173 -5.56 -4.73 -3.13
N VAL A 174 -6.25 -5.88 -3.18
CA VAL A 174 -6.26 -6.89 -2.10
C VAL A 174 -5.01 -7.76 -2.19
N TYR A 175 -3.82 -7.16 -2.14
CA TYR A 175 -2.53 -7.86 -2.21
C TYR A 175 -1.89 -7.97 -0.81
N PRO A 176 -1.00 -8.94 -0.55
CA PRO A 176 -0.29 -9.03 0.74
C PRO A 176 0.78 -7.92 0.87
N PRO A 177 0.55 -6.83 1.64
CA PRO A 177 1.52 -5.76 1.71
C PRO A 177 2.85 -6.24 2.29
N GLY A 178 3.96 -5.83 1.67
CA GLY A 178 5.32 -6.09 2.14
C GLY A 178 5.84 -7.54 1.99
N VAL A 179 5.05 -8.48 1.46
CA VAL A 179 5.53 -9.85 1.22
C VAL A 179 6.33 -9.88 -0.09
N MET A 180 7.65 -9.74 0.02
CA MET A 180 8.57 -9.69 -1.13
C MET A 180 8.83 -11.04 -1.84
N GLU A 181 8.07 -12.10 -1.50
CA GLU A 181 8.27 -13.42 -2.12
C GLU A 181 7.67 -13.52 -3.52
N ARG A 182 6.71 -12.66 -3.84
CA ARG A 182 5.99 -12.60 -5.11
C ARG A 182 6.43 -11.36 -5.88
N THR A 183 7.68 -11.36 -6.30
CA THR A 183 8.25 -10.28 -7.12
C THR A 183 8.87 -10.85 -8.37
N ASP A 184 8.75 -10.12 -9.48
CA ASP A 184 9.46 -10.45 -10.72
C ASP A 184 10.98 -10.49 -10.45
N PRO A 185 11.69 -11.57 -10.80
CA PRO A 185 13.10 -11.71 -10.48
C PRO A 185 14.01 -10.72 -11.23
N ARG A 186 13.56 -10.16 -12.36
CA ARG A 186 14.25 -9.18 -13.19
C ARG A 186 13.97 -7.75 -12.73
N THR A 187 12.70 -7.38 -12.55
CA THR A 187 12.33 -5.99 -12.19
C THR A 187 12.34 -5.75 -10.68
N LYS A 188 12.17 -6.82 -9.88
CA LYS A 188 11.95 -6.77 -8.42
C LYS A 188 10.66 -6.07 -8.00
N MET A 189 9.77 -5.78 -8.95
CA MET A 189 8.43 -5.29 -8.65
C MET A 189 7.57 -6.42 -8.10
N ALA A 190 6.66 -6.11 -7.19
CA ALA A 190 5.66 -7.07 -6.73
C ALA A 190 4.75 -7.47 -7.90
N TYR A 191 4.46 -8.77 -7.99
CA TYR A 191 3.53 -9.27 -8.98
C TYR A 191 2.15 -8.67 -8.76
N LYS A 192 1.58 -8.11 -9.82
CA LYS A 192 0.20 -7.60 -9.81
C LYS A 192 -0.78 -8.75 -9.85
N ILE A 193 -2.01 -8.49 -9.40
CA ILE A 193 -3.13 -9.41 -9.56
C ILE A 193 -3.54 -9.42 -11.03
N ASP A 194 -3.33 -10.55 -11.70
CA ASP A 194 -3.70 -10.74 -13.11
C ASP A 194 -5.16 -11.20 -13.25
N LYS A 195 -5.54 -12.20 -12.44
CA LYS A 195 -6.88 -12.80 -12.53
C LYS A 195 -7.63 -12.69 -11.21
N ILE A 196 -8.91 -12.35 -11.32
CA ILE A 196 -9.86 -12.39 -10.22
C ILE A 196 -11.04 -13.25 -10.63
N GLU A 197 -11.34 -14.26 -9.82
CA GLU A 197 -12.40 -15.23 -10.08
C GLU A 197 -13.38 -15.27 -8.91
N GLY A 198 -14.67 -15.41 -9.21
CA GLY A 198 -15.69 -15.50 -8.18
C GLY A 198 -17.06 -15.10 -8.71
N LYS A 199 -18.10 -15.63 -8.08
CA LYS A 199 -19.49 -15.23 -8.34
C LYS A 199 -20.05 -14.62 -7.06
N LEU A 200 -20.34 -13.33 -7.12
CA LEU A 200 -20.83 -12.56 -5.99
C LEU A 200 -22.34 -12.36 -6.13
N GLY A 201 -23.10 -12.74 -5.11
CA GLY A 201 -24.53 -12.44 -5.06
C GLY A 201 -24.74 -11.00 -4.64
N LEU A 202 -25.53 -10.25 -5.41
CA LEU A 202 -25.99 -8.91 -5.07
C LEU A 202 -27.50 -8.94 -4.84
N ALA A 203 -27.91 -8.65 -3.60
CA ALA A 203 -29.30 -8.74 -3.16
C ALA A 203 -29.70 -7.52 -2.33
N ALA A 204 -30.96 -7.11 -2.42
CA ALA A 204 -31.52 -6.07 -1.54
C ALA A 204 -31.50 -6.55 -0.09
N ALA A 205 -31.19 -5.66 0.84
CA ALA A 205 -30.97 -5.96 2.26
C ALA A 205 -31.80 -5.07 3.19
N GLY A 206 -32.96 -4.60 2.72
CA GLY A 206 -33.89 -3.77 3.48
C GLY A 206 -33.64 -2.27 3.30
N SER A 207 -34.37 -1.47 4.09
CA SER A 207 -34.30 -0.01 4.08
C SER A 207 -34.59 0.57 5.47
N ASN A 208 -34.22 1.83 5.67
CA ASN A 208 -34.68 2.67 6.76
C ASN A 208 -35.49 3.86 6.21
N LYS A 209 -35.68 4.91 7.01
CA LYS A 209 -36.45 6.09 6.63
C LYS A 209 -35.80 6.94 5.52
N ASP A 210 -34.48 6.84 5.36
CA ASP A 210 -33.71 7.74 4.51
C ASP A 210 -33.04 7.00 3.34
N GLN A 211 -32.79 5.70 3.48
CA GLN A 211 -31.93 4.92 2.59
C GLN A 211 -32.40 3.49 2.46
N ARG A 212 -32.04 2.87 1.34
CA ARG A 212 -32.14 1.42 1.13
C ARG A 212 -30.76 0.82 1.00
N TYR A 213 -30.67 -0.48 1.23
CA TYR A 213 -29.42 -1.21 1.30
C TYR A 213 -29.41 -2.42 0.37
N ALA A 214 -28.23 -2.78 -0.10
CA ALA A 214 -27.97 -4.05 -0.75
C ALA A 214 -26.68 -4.66 -0.20
N VAL A 215 -26.58 -5.98 -0.25
CA VAL A 215 -25.38 -6.72 0.12
C VAL A 215 -24.84 -7.42 -1.11
N LEU A 216 -23.55 -7.20 -1.38
CA LEU A 216 -22.75 -7.96 -2.32
C LEU A 216 -21.88 -8.94 -1.52
N SER A 217 -22.02 -10.23 -1.73
CA SER A 217 -21.22 -11.22 -1.01
C SER A 217 -20.88 -12.47 -1.82
N GLY A 218 -19.75 -13.09 -1.48
CA GLY A 218 -19.32 -14.35 -2.06
C GLY A 218 -17.84 -14.63 -1.87
N SER A 219 -17.38 -15.73 -2.45
CA SER A 219 -15.96 -16.08 -2.43
C SER A 219 -15.24 -15.52 -3.65
N VAL A 220 -14.06 -14.97 -3.44
CA VAL A 220 -13.16 -14.48 -4.49
C VAL A 220 -11.81 -15.19 -4.42
N ARG A 221 -11.22 -15.42 -5.58
CA ARG A 221 -9.87 -15.96 -5.76
C ARG A 221 -9.06 -15.00 -6.61
N PHE A 222 -7.84 -14.74 -6.18
CA PHE A 222 -6.87 -13.90 -6.83
C PHE A 222 -5.72 -14.77 -7.33
N THR A 223 -5.29 -14.53 -8.56
CA THR A 223 -4.07 -15.11 -9.15
C THR A 223 -3.19 -13.96 -9.57
N ASP A 224 -1.91 -13.99 -9.17
CA ASP A 224 -0.95 -12.97 -9.58
C ASP A 224 -0.35 -13.30 -10.96
N GLU A 225 0.38 -12.35 -11.54
CA GLU A 225 1.02 -12.51 -12.86
C GLU A 225 2.24 -13.44 -12.88
N GLY A 226 2.57 -14.08 -11.74
CA GLY A 226 3.66 -15.03 -11.66
C GLY A 226 3.34 -16.30 -12.48
N GLY A 227 4.33 -16.80 -13.22
CA GLY A 227 4.16 -17.95 -14.12
C GLY A 227 3.94 -19.32 -13.46
N ASP A 228 3.62 -19.36 -12.15
CA ASP A 228 3.39 -20.58 -11.37
C ASP A 228 1.94 -20.74 -10.88
N ASP A 229 1.00 -19.96 -11.45
CA ASP A 229 -0.44 -19.97 -11.14
C ASP A 229 -0.74 -19.79 -9.63
N PHE A 230 0.14 -19.07 -8.94
CA PHE A 230 -0.01 -18.80 -7.52
C PHE A 230 -1.32 -18.05 -7.26
N SER A 231 -2.10 -18.56 -6.31
CA SER A 231 -3.40 -17.99 -5.99
C SER A 231 -3.75 -18.07 -4.52
N TYR A 232 -4.60 -17.14 -4.11
CA TYR A 232 -5.16 -17.04 -2.77
C TYR A 232 -6.60 -16.54 -2.85
N GLY A 233 -7.33 -16.60 -1.75
CA GLY A 233 -8.74 -16.23 -1.79
C GLY A 233 -9.37 -16.16 -0.41
N GLY A 234 -10.62 -15.75 -0.41
CA GLY A 234 -11.37 -15.45 0.79
C GLY A 234 -12.81 -15.07 0.50
N LYS A 235 -13.50 -14.61 1.54
CA LYS A 235 -14.87 -14.12 1.45
C LYS A 235 -14.85 -12.60 1.36
N LEU A 236 -15.68 -12.08 0.45
CA LEU A 236 -15.97 -10.66 0.31
C LEU A 236 -17.40 -10.41 0.77
N GLU A 237 -17.59 -9.39 1.59
CA GLU A 237 -18.91 -8.90 2.03
C GLU A 237 -18.92 -7.38 1.96
N VAL A 238 -19.86 -6.82 1.21
CA VAL A 238 -19.98 -5.37 0.99
C VAL A 238 -21.42 -4.95 1.19
N VAL A 239 -21.62 -3.90 1.99
CA VAL A 239 -22.88 -3.19 2.16
C VAL A 239 -22.86 -1.94 1.29
N LEU A 240 -23.89 -1.81 0.47
CA LEU A 240 -24.12 -0.68 -0.41
C LEU A 240 -25.35 0.09 0.10
N SER A 241 -25.25 1.40 0.21
CA SER A 241 -26.39 2.27 0.52
C SER A 241 -26.84 3.02 -0.73
N TYR A 242 -28.12 3.38 -0.76
CA TYR A 242 -28.76 4.11 -1.86
C TYR A 242 -29.81 5.06 -1.29
N GLU A 243 -30.08 6.17 -1.98
CA GLU A 243 -31.33 6.91 -1.75
C GLU A 243 -32.54 6.00 -2.06
N LEU A 244 -33.67 6.22 -1.39
CA LEU A 244 -34.85 5.35 -1.49
C LEU A 244 -35.32 5.10 -2.94
N ASP A 245 -35.22 6.11 -3.80
CA ASP A 245 -35.67 6.07 -5.20
C ASP A 245 -34.51 5.98 -6.21
N SER A 246 -33.25 5.93 -5.76
CA SER A 246 -32.09 5.91 -6.64
C SER A 246 -31.52 4.50 -6.81
N VAL A 247 -31.18 4.12 -8.03
CA VAL A 247 -30.40 2.90 -8.30
C VAL A 247 -28.91 3.10 -8.10
N LYS A 248 -28.44 4.34 -8.12
CA LYS A 248 -27.02 4.66 -7.99
C LYS A 248 -26.59 4.51 -6.54
N VAL A 249 -25.47 3.81 -6.33
CA VAL A 249 -24.83 3.69 -5.02
C VAL A 249 -24.65 5.07 -4.40
N LYS A 250 -24.77 5.20 -3.09
CA LYS A 250 -24.44 6.40 -2.32
C LYS A 250 -23.15 6.18 -1.53
N THR A 251 -23.10 5.10 -0.76
CA THR A 251 -21.88 4.66 -0.06
C THR A 251 -21.62 3.18 -0.25
N LEU A 252 -20.35 2.80 -0.14
CA LEU A 252 -19.87 1.43 -0.12
C LEU A 252 -19.05 1.22 1.15
N ARG A 253 -19.33 0.14 1.89
CA ARG A 253 -18.48 -0.34 2.98
C ARG A 253 -18.37 -1.83 2.92
N GLY A 254 -17.18 -2.39 3.03
CA GLY A 254 -17.02 -3.83 2.94
C GLY A 254 -15.77 -4.35 3.60
N VAL A 255 -15.73 -5.67 3.73
CA VAL A 255 -14.61 -6.43 4.24
C VAL A 255 -14.32 -7.61 3.33
N PHE A 256 -13.04 -7.88 3.16
CA PHE A 256 -12.55 -9.14 2.64
C PHE A 256 -11.75 -9.84 3.73
N GLU A 257 -12.04 -11.12 3.92
CA GLU A 257 -11.31 -12.00 4.83
C GLU A 257 -10.81 -13.23 4.07
N GLY A 258 -9.49 -13.34 3.93
CA GLY A 258 -8.87 -14.38 3.15
C GLY A 258 -7.64 -14.98 3.80
N ILE A 259 -7.06 -15.95 3.10
CA ILE A 259 -5.84 -16.62 3.51
C ILE A 259 -4.81 -16.50 2.41
N TYR A 260 -3.68 -15.87 2.73
CA TYR A 260 -2.50 -15.83 1.89
C TYR A 260 -1.54 -16.98 2.24
N PRO A 261 -1.24 -17.90 1.30
CA PRO A 261 -0.29 -18.98 1.51
C PRO A 261 1.14 -18.47 1.33
N ARG A 262 1.94 -18.52 2.39
CA ARG A 262 3.35 -18.11 2.37
C ARG A 262 4.27 -19.31 2.58
N VAL A 263 5.23 -19.52 1.68
CA VAL A 263 6.15 -20.67 1.77
C VAL A 263 7.33 -20.33 2.67
N ASP A 264 7.39 -20.97 3.84
CA ASP A 264 8.57 -20.93 4.70
C ASP A 264 9.62 -21.91 4.15
N ARG A 265 10.54 -21.40 3.33
CA ARG A 265 11.61 -22.19 2.70
C ARG A 265 12.55 -22.84 3.72
N LYS A 266 12.72 -22.26 4.92
CA LYS A 266 13.61 -22.83 5.95
C LYS A 266 13.01 -24.07 6.58
N GLN A 267 11.69 -24.11 6.70
CA GLN A 267 10.96 -25.20 7.35
C GLN A 267 10.18 -26.07 6.37
N ASN A 268 10.35 -25.82 5.06
CA ASN A 268 9.66 -26.46 3.95
C ASN A 268 8.13 -26.61 4.19
N ARG A 269 7.50 -25.56 4.71
CA ARG A 269 6.07 -25.55 5.06
C ARG A 269 5.37 -24.32 4.55
N THR A 270 4.11 -24.48 4.15
CA THR A 270 3.24 -23.34 3.82
C THR A 270 2.54 -22.85 5.06
N ARG A 271 2.77 -21.58 5.41
CA ARG A 271 2.04 -20.85 6.43
C ARG A 271 0.79 -20.24 5.81
N ARG A 272 -0.32 -20.30 6.54
CA ARG A 272 -1.59 -19.66 6.17
C ARG A 272 -1.68 -18.35 6.93
N LEU A 273 -1.48 -17.24 6.23
CA LEU A 273 -1.50 -15.91 6.83
C LEU A 273 -2.88 -15.29 6.58
N PRO A 274 -3.63 -14.90 7.63
CA PRO A 274 -4.87 -14.15 7.44
C PRO A 274 -4.57 -12.81 6.74
N LEU A 275 -5.28 -12.57 5.65
CA LEU A 275 -5.25 -11.35 4.87
C LEU A 275 -6.61 -10.69 5.01
N GLN A 276 -6.62 -9.44 5.44
CA GLN A 276 -7.85 -8.67 5.59
C GLN A 276 -7.77 -7.43 4.73
N ALA A 277 -8.84 -7.12 4.02
CA ALA A 277 -9.02 -5.81 3.40
C ALA A 277 -10.34 -5.17 3.87
N VAL A 278 -10.32 -3.86 4.09
CA VAL A 278 -11.52 -3.06 4.36
C VAL A 278 -11.69 -2.06 3.22
N PHE A 279 -12.91 -1.92 2.74
CA PHE A 279 -13.26 -1.04 1.62
C PHE A 279 -14.21 0.04 2.12
N GLU A 280 -13.98 1.29 1.73
CA GLU A 280 -14.94 2.37 1.97
C GLU A 280 -14.97 3.37 0.82
N SER A 281 -16.16 3.84 0.45
CA SER A 281 -16.30 4.92 -0.52
C SER A 281 -15.90 6.27 0.07
N LEU A 282 -15.22 7.07 -0.76
CA LEU A 282 -14.91 8.49 -0.51
C LEU A 282 -16.04 9.41 -0.95
#